data_AF-A0A968DGU0-F1
#
_entry.id   AF-A0A968DGU0-F1
#
_cell.length_a   1.000
_cell.length_b   1.000
_cell.length_c   1.000
_cell.angle_alpha   90.00
_cell.angle_beta   90.00
_cell.angle_gamma   90.00
#
_symmetry.space_group_name_H-M   'P 1'
#
loop_
_entity.id
_entity.type
_entity.pdbx_description
1 polymer ?
#
loop_
_entity_poly.entity_id
_entity_poly.type
_entity_poly.pdbx_seq_one_letter_code
_entity_poly.pdbx_strand_id
1 'polypeptide(L)' 'TKALSAGQVGWDWFSIQLVDGSELMVFQIRRGDGTIDPFSSGTWISSDGEVVSLERKDFEIQVEDTWTSP' A
#
# COMPACT_ATOMS: atom_id res chain seq x y z
N THR A 1 2.80 20.08 -10.60
CA THR A 1 2.70 19.66 -9.18
C THR A 1 3.61 18.45 -9.00
N LYS A 2 4.59 18.50 -8.09
CA LYS A 2 5.37 17.29 -7.78
C LYS A 2 4.44 16.35 -7.00
N ALA A 3 4.18 15.17 -7.55
CA ALA A 3 3.31 14.16 -6.92
C ALA A 3 3.89 13.61 -5.61
N LEU A 4 5.16 13.89 -5.32
CA LEU A 4 5.90 13.40 -4.18
C LEU A 4 6.54 14.56 -3.41
N SER A 5 6.48 14.47 -2.09
CA SER A 5 7.17 15.38 -1.17
C SER A 5 8.68 15.16 -1.20
N ALA A 6 9.45 16.09 -0.64
CA ALA A 6 10.90 15.92 -0.50
C ALA A 6 11.23 14.64 0.28
N GLY A 7 12.09 13.80 -0.27
CA GLY A 7 12.51 12.53 0.33
C GLY A 7 11.67 11.31 -0.07
N GLN A 8 10.50 11.50 -0.69
CA GLN A 8 9.70 10.40 -1.25
C GLN A 8 10.19 10.08 -2.67
N VAL A 9 10.42 8.79 -2.95
CA VAL A 9 11.04 8.32 -4.20
C VAL A 9 10.10 7.48 -5.07
N GLY A 10 8.96 7.06 -4.53
CA GLY A 10 7.96 6.30 -5.26
C GLY A 10 6.86 5.77 -4.35
N TRP A 11 5.93 5.01 -4.92
CA TRP A 11 4.87 4.35 -4.20
C TRP A 11 4.59 2.97 -4.82
N ASP A 12 4.06 2.07 -4.01
CA ASP A 12 3.46 0.80 -4.43
C ASP A 12 1.99 0.83 -4.04
N TRP A 13 1.12 0.25 -4.87
CA TRP A 13 -0.32 0.20 -4.63
C TRP A 13 -0.87 -1.12 -5.11
N PHE A 14 -1.76 -1.68 -4.30
CA PHE A 14 -2.44 -2.93 -4.56
C PHE A 14 -3.93 -2.73 -4.28
N SER A 15 -4.75 -3.34 -5.12
CA SER A 15 -6.19 -3.50 -4.86
C SER A 15 -6.61 -4.89 -5.30
N ILE A 16 -7.30 -5.60 -4.41
CA ILE A 16 -7.68 -7.00 -4.56
C ILE A 16 -9.14 -7.13 -4.16
N GLN A 17 -9.93 -7.75 -5.03
CA GLN A 17 -11.27 -8.24 -4.70
C GLN A 17 -11.16 -9.74 -4.42
N LEU A 18 -11.57 -10.14 -3.22
CA LEU A 18 -11.52 -11.53 -2.77
C LEU A 18 -12.81 -12.27 -3.16
N VAL A 19 -12.72 -13.59 -3.23
CA VAL A 19 -13.81 -14.46 -3.69
C VAL A 19 -15.04 -14.39 -2.77
N ASP A 20 -14.84 -14.10 -1.49
CA ASP A 20 -15.92 -13.95 -0.51
C ASP A 20 -16.63 -12.57 -0.59
N GLY A 21 -16.19 -11.70 -1.50
CA GLY A 21 -16.74 -10.37 -1.70
C GLY A 21 -16.09 -9.28 -0.84
N SER A 22 -15.10 -9.61 0.00
CA SER A 22 -14.28 -8.61 0.66
C SER A 22 -13.27 -7.95 -0.29
N GLU A 23 -12.84 -6.73 0.03
CA GLU A 23 -11.89 -5.96 -0.78
C GLU A 23 -10.75 -5.42 0.09
N LEU A 24 -9.54 -5.44 -0.45
CA LEU A 24 -8.36 -4.84 0.17
C LEU A 24 -7.73 -3.85 -0.79
N MET A 25 -7.51 -2.62 -0.33
CA MET A 25 -6.65 -1.66 -1.01
C MET A 25 -5.56 -1.21 -0.04
N VAL A 26 -4.30 -1.26 -0.44
CA VAL A 26 -3.18 -0.74 0.35
C VAL A 26 -2.22 0.01 -0.55
N PHE A 27 -1.59 1.04 -0.01
CA PHE A 27 -0.44 1.68 -0.63
C PHE A 27 0.66 1.94 0.38
N GLN A 28 1.90 1.92 -0.11
CA GLN A 28 3.03 2.42 0.65
C GLN A 28 3.81 3.45 -0.15
N ILE A 29 4.34 4.45 0.54
CA ILE A 29 5.23 5.44 -0.04
C ILE A 29 6.66 5.11 0.38
N ARG A 30 7.53 4.91 -0.60
CA ARG A 30 8.95 4.62 -0.37
C ARG A 30 9.73 5.92 -0.20
N ARG A 31 10.60 5.95 0.81
CA ARG A 31 11.53 7.06 1.04
C ARG A 31 12.91 6.71 0.49
N GLY A 32 13.69 7.75 0.17
CA GLY A 32 15.04 7.58 -0.40
C GLY A 32 16.05 6.96 0.56
N ASP A 33 15.75 6.93 1.86
CA ASP A 33 16.56 6.26 2.89
C ASP A 33 16.20 4.77 3.05
N GLY A 34 15.30 4.24 2.22
CA GLY A 34 14.82 2.86 2.29
C GLY A 34 13.70 2.62 3.29
N THR A 35 13.30 3.62 4.08
CA THR A 35 12.15 3.50 4.99
C THR A 35 10.83 3.69 4.25
N ILE A 36 9.74 3.28 4.91
CA ILE A 36 8.38 3.51 4.43
C ILE A 36 7.79 4.73 5.14
N ASP A 37 7.14 5.61 4.39
CA ASP A 37 6.51 6.79 4.93
C ASP A 37 5.33 6.44 5.86
N PRO A 38 5.19 7.05 7.06
CA PRO A 38 4.05 6.83 7.95
C PRO A 38 2.69 7.17 7.35
N PHE A 39 2.63 7.99 6.30
CA PHE A 39 1.38 8.30 5.57
C PHE A 39 0.94 7.20 4.60
N SER A 40 1.63 6.06 4.58
CA SER A 40 1.15 4.84 3.92
C SER A 40 -0.08 4.30 4.65
N SER A 41 -1.10 3.89 3.90
CA SER A 41 -2.36 3.40 4.49
C SER A 41 -3.09 2.45 3.54
N GLY A 42 -4.23 1.95 4.01
CA GLY A 42 -5.13 1.16 3.19
C GLY A 42 -6.55 1.17 3.71
N THR A 43 -7.38 0.37 3.06
CA THR A 43 -8.77 0.14 3.40
C THR A 43 -9.06 -1.34 3.23
N TRP A 44 -9.67 -1.93 4.25
CA TRP A 44 -10.34 -3.22 4.16
C TRP A 44 -11.85 -2.98 4.10
N ILE A 45 -12.52 -3.66 3.17
CA ILE A 45 -13.97 -3.69 3.08
C ILE A 45 -14.39 -5.14 3.27
N SER A 46 -15.11 -5.43 4.35
CA SER A 46 -15.64 -6.79 4.59
C SER A 46 -16.73 -7.13 3.58
N SER A 47 -17.06 -8.42 3.48
CA SER A 47 -18.09 -8.93 2.56
C SER A 47 -19.50 -8.35 2.82
N ASP A 48 -19.76 -7.84 4.02
CA ASP A 48 -21.01 -7.16 4.38
C ASP A 48 -20.95 -5.63 4.22
N GLY A 49 -19.81 -5.10 3.75
CA GLY A 49 -19.62 -3.69 3.42
C GLY A 49 -19.12 -2.81 4.57
N GLU A 50 -18.72 -3.39 5.72
CA GLU A 50 -18.02 -2.62 6.75
C GLU A 50 -16.67 -2.14 6.24
N VAL A 51 -16.39 -0.85 6.44
CA VAL A 51 -15.15 -0.21 5.97
C VAL A 51 -14.22 0.01 7.16
N VAL A 52 -13.04 -0.61 7.09
CA VAL A 52 -11.98 -0.47 8.09
C VAL A 52 -10.78 0.23 7.47
N SER A 53 -10.41 1.38 8.03
CA SER A 53 -9.17 2.07 7.66
C SER A 53 -7.98 1.32 8.24
N LEU A 54 -6.94 1.10 7.43
CA LEU A 54 -5.69 0.46 7.84
C LEU A 54 -4.60 1.52 7.93
N GLU A 55 -3.96 1.63 9.09
CA GLU A 55 -2.75 2.42 9.28
C GLU A 55 -1.52 1.64 8.79
N ARG A 56 -0.39 2.33 8.60
CA ARG A 56 0.88 1.69 8.22
C ARG A 56 1.25 0.48 9.08
N LYS A 57 0.92 0.49 10.38
CA LYS A 57 1.28 -0.61 11.30
C LYS A 57 0.41 -1.87 11.12
N ASP A 58 -0.73 -1.75 10.44
CA ASP A 58 -1.70 -2.84 10.31
C ASP A 58 -1.37 -3.79 9.15
N PHE A 59 -0.40 -3.43 8.30
CA PHE A 59 0.04 -4.24 7.18
C PHE A 59 1.54 -4.11 6.91
N GLU A 60 2.08 -5.09 6.18
CA GLU A 60 3.45 -5.08 5.68
C GLU A 60 3.46 -5.58 4.23
N ILE A 61 4.28 -4.95 3.39
CA ILE A 61 4.52 -5.39 2.01
C ILE A 61 5.94 -5.94 1.98
N GLN A 62 6.05 -7.25 1.78
CA GLN A 62 7.33 -7.96 1.68
C GLN A 62 7.61 -8.29 0.21
N VAL A 63 8.83 -7.99 -0.23
CA VAL A 63 9.28 -8.29 -1.59
C VAL A 63 9.79 -9.72 -1.62
N GLU A 64 9.04 -10.61 -2.28
CA GLU A 64 9.41 -12.02 -2.41
C GLU A 64 10.38 -12.28 -3.56
N ASP A 65 10.27 -11.50 -4.65
CA ASP A 65 11.15 -11.62 -5.82
C ASP A 65 11.24 -10.28 -6.58
N THR A 66 12.25 -10.14 -7.43
CA THR A 66 12.48 -8.93 -8.22
C THR A 66 12.73 -9.25 -9.68
N TRP A 67 12.20 -8.40 -10.55
CA TRP A 67 12.48 -8.43 -11.98
C TRP A 67 13.14 -7.13 -12.42
N THR A 68 14.16 -7.24 -13.26
CA THR A 68 14.87 -6.11 -13.85
C THR A 68 14.42 -5.92 -15.29
N SER A 69 13.99 -4.71 -15.64
CA SER A 69 13.65 -4.38 -17.03
C SER A 69 14.84 -4.63 -17.96
N PRO A 70 14.61 -5.21 -19.15
CA PRO A 70 15.60 -5.27 -20.22
C PRO A 70 16.14 -3.89 -20.60
#